data_AF-A0A353VMF4-F1
#
_entry.id   AF-A0A353VMF4-F1
#
_cell.length_a   1.000
_cell.length_b   1.000
_cell.length_c   1.000
_cell.angle_alpha   90.00
_cell.angle_beta   90.00
_cell.angle_gamma   90.00
#
_symmetry.space_group_name_H-M   'P 1'
#
loop_
_entity.id
_entity.type
_entity.pdbx_description
1 polymer ?
#
loop_
_entity_poly.entity_id
_entity_poly.type
_entity_poly.pdbx_seq_one_letter_code
_entity_poly.pdbx_strand_id
1 'polypeptide(L)'
;MTDFNKIFPDWTLKIDEISNNVFQFNSTKIQGNQVEFTDSDYDTGIKRIFNETFDLEIQICKETNKLIFDTFSILLDNSLIKDKKYESETFGSWIIGLKNKRIILDGKESILSLEKKKGLLSNDWVELKSINIRDGLKYEDIEMIINEI
;
A
#
# COMPACT_ATOMS: atom_id res chain seq x y z
N MET A 1 -10.55 10.72 0.59
CA MET A 1 -9.40 10.58 -0.33
C MET A 1 -8.15 10.61 0.53
N THR A 2 -7.37 9.53 0.56
CA THR A 2 -6.11 9.54 1.30
C THR A 2 -5.13 10.48 0.60
N ASP A 3 -4.44 11.29 1.39
CA ASP A 3 -3.50 12.29 0.89
C ASP A 3 -2.29 11.59 0.24
N PHE A 4 -2.08 11.82 -1.06
CA PHE A 4 -1.02 11.21 -1.86
C PHE A 4 0.35 11.39 -1.19
N ASN A 5 0.63 12.59 -0.68
CA ASN A 5 1.91 12.92 -0.07
C ASN A 5 2.09 12.25 1.31
N LYS A 6 1.02 11.74 1.93
CA LYS A 6 1.19 10.91 3.14
C LYS A 6 1.73 9.53 2.79
N ILE A 7 1.28 8.96 1.68
CA ILE A 7 1.74 7.64 1.21
C ILE A 7 3.12 7.76 0.56
N PHE A 8 3.32 8.82 -0.23
CA PHE A 8 4.54 9.08 -1.00
C PHE A 8 5.17 10.41 -0.57
N PRO A 9 5.79 10.50 0.62
CA PRO A 9 6.28 11.76 1.18
C PRO A 9 7.41 12.41 0.37
N ASP A 10 8.17 11.61 -0.37
CA ASP A 10 9.26 12.09 -1.22
C ASP A 10 8.81 12.45 -2.64
N TRP A 11 7.50 12.43 -2.90
CA TRP A 11 6.92 12.69 -4.20
C TRP A 11 6.07 13.96 -4.17
N THR A 12 6.04 14.65 -5.30
CA THR A 12 5.17 15.80 -5.54
C THR A 12 4.21 15.45 -6.65
N LEU A 13 2.91 15.44 -6.33
CA LEU A 13 1.83 15.28 -7.29
C LEU A 13 1.37 16.64 -7.81
N LYS A 14 1.30 16.76 -9.14
CA LYS A 14 0.72 17.88 -9.87
C LYS A 14 -0.31 17.35 -10.86
N ILE A 15 -1.49 17.95 -10.87
CA ILE A 15 -2.57 17.63 -11.80
C ILE A 15 -3.07 18.92 -12.42
N ASP A 16 -2.95 19.04 -13.74
CA ASP A 16 -3.38 20.21 -14.49
C ASP A 16 -4.44 19.81 -15.53
N GLU A 17 -5.51 20.58 -15.69
CA GLU A 17 -6.41 20.42 -16.83
C GLU A 17 -5.82 21.14 -18.05
N ILE A 18 -5.49 20.39 -19.10
CA ILE A 18 -4.78 20.89 -20.29
C ILE A 18 -5.71 21.10 -21.50
N SER A 19 -6.90 20.50 -21.46
CA SER A 19 -7.98 20.69 -22.42
C SER A 19 -9.29 20.28 -21.73
N ASN A 20 -10.43 20.59 -22.34
CA ASN A 20 -11.76 20.31 -21.79
C ASN A 20 -11.90 18.82 -21.40
N ASN A 21 -11.97 18.56 -20.09
CA ASN A 21 -11.98 17.21 -19.50
C ASN A 21 -10.77 16.34 -19.91
N VAL A 22 -9.58 16.94 -20.09
CA VAL A 22 -8.32 16.23 -20.26
C VAL A 22 -7.34 16.74 -19.23
N PHE A 23 -6.92 15.84 -18.35
CA PHE A 23 -6.04 16.13 -17.22
C PHE A 23 -4.66 15.54 -17.50
N GLN A 24 -3.62 16.32 -17.22
CA GLN A 24 -2.23 15.89 -17.16
C GLN A 24 -1.88 15.57 -15.71
N PHE A 25 -1.48 14.32 -15.46
CA PHE A 25 -1.02 13.84 -14.17
C PHE A 25 0.49 13.74 -14.19
N ASN A 26 1.14 14.34 -13.20
CA ASN A 26 2.59 14.30 -13.04
C ASN A 26 2.93 14.04 -11.57
N SER A 27 3.68 13.00 -11.31
CA SER A 27 4.27 12.71 -10.00
C SER A 27 5.79 12.69 -10.14
N THR A 28 6.48 13.52 -9.37
CA THR A 28 7.95 13.63 -9.40
C THR A 28 8.54 13.36 -8.03
N LYS A 29 9.48 12.42 -7.95
CA LYS A 29 10.26 12.13 -6.74
C LYS A 29 11.39 13.17 -6.58
N ILE A 30 11.77 13.50 -5.35
CA ILE A 30 12.90 14.40 -5.05
C ILE A 30 14.21 13.99 -5.78
N GLN A 31 14.38 12.70 -6.08
CA GLN A 31 15.56 12.14 -6.75
C GLN A 31 15.48 12.19 -8.29
N GLY A 32 14.40 12.75 -8.87
CA GLY A 32 14.23 12.96 -10.30
C GLY A 32 13.45 11.87 -11.04
N ASN A 33 13.05 10.80 -10.36
CA ASN A 33 12.13 9.81 -10.94
C ASN A 33 10.75 10.44 -11.19
N GLN A 34 10.10 10.08 -12.28
CA GLN A 34 8.85 10.71 -12.70
C GLN A 34 7.86 9.69 -13.27
N VAL A 35 6.58 9.91 -12.98
CA VAL A 35 5.43 9.29 -13.64
C VAL A 35 4.61 10.40 -14.28
N GLU A 36 4.31 10.28 -15.57
CA GLU A 36 3.55 11.29 -16.31
C GLU A 36 2.65 10.67 -17.37
N PHE A 37 1.38 11.08 -17.39
CA PHE A 37 0.42 10.69 -18.41
C PHE A 37 -0.75 11.68 -18.48
N THR A 38 -1.61 11.51 -19.47
CA THR A 38 -2.89 12.21 -19.58
C THR A 38 -4.06 11.24 -19.48
N ASP A 39 -5.18 11.72 -18.93
CA ASP A 39 -6.44 10.97 -18.87
C ASP A 39 -7.63 11.92 -19.05
N SER A 40 -8.73 11.41 -19.59
CA SER A 40 -10.00 12.14 -19.70
C SER A 40 -10.95 11.88 -18.54
N ASP A 41 -10.71 10.84 -17.75
CA ASP A 41 -11.46 10.52 -16.53
C ASP A 41 -10.59 10.81 -15.31
N TYR A 42 -11.01 11.79 -14.49
CA TYR A 42 -10.24 12.26 -13.35
C TYR A 42 -10.00 11.16 -12.32
N ASP A 43 -11.03 10.38 -11.97
CA ASP A 43 -10.95 9.35 -10.93
C ASP A 43 -10.06 8.16 -11.37
N THR A 44 -10.13 7.80 -12.64
CA THR A 44 -9.28 6.79 -13.27
C THR A 44 -7.83 7.27 -13.29
N GLY A 45 -7.59 8.52 -13.70
CA GLY A 45 -6.26 9.12 -13.67
C GLY A 45 -5.67 9.19 -12.26
N ILE A 46 -6.48 9.49 -11.24
CA ILE A 46 -6.06 9.42 -9.84
C ILE A 46 -5.62 8.01 -9.47
N LYS A 47 -6.42 6.98 -9.73
CA LYS A 47 -6.05 5.60 -9.39
C LYS A 47 -4.76 5.18 -10.08
N ARG A 48 -4.63 5.53 -11.35
CA ARG A 48 -3.47 5.24 -12.17
C ARG A 48 -2.20 5.90 -11.64
N ILE A 49 -2.24 7.17 -11.23
CA ILE A 49 -1.04 7.85 -10.70
C ILE A 49 -0.58 7.24 -9.37
N PHE A 50 -1.50 6.79 -8.51
CA PHE A 50 -1.15 6.05 -7.30
C PHE A 50 -0.50 4.71 -7.64
N ASN A 51 -1.10 3.93 -8.55
CA ASN A 51 -0.57 2.64 -8.98
C ASN A 51 0.83 2.75 -9.58
N GLU A 52 1.01 3.64 -10.56
CA GLU A 52 2.29 3.80 -11.25
C GLU A 52 3.37 4.39 -10.33
N THR A 53 3.02 5.31 -9.42
CA THR A 53 3.96 5.82 -8.41
C THR A 53 4.39 4.71 -7.45
N PHE A 54 3.43 3.91 -6.96
CA PHE A 54 3.72 2.80 -6.06
C PHE A 54 4.60 1.73 -6.71
N ASP A 55 4.29 1.37 -7.96
CA ASP A 55 5.08 0.42 -8.74
C ASP A 55 6.53 0.88 -8.86
N LEU A 56 6.74 2.17 -9.15
CA LEU A 56 8.09 2.71 -9.21
C LEU A 56 8.76 2.70 -7.83
N GLU A 57 8.04 3.10 -6.78
CA GLU A 57 8.57 3.13 -5.41
C GLU A 57 9.01 1.76 -4.93
N ILE A 58 8.20 0.71 -5.18
CA ILE A 58 8.57 -0.68 -4.88
C ILE A 58 9.82 -1.11 -5.63
N GLN A 59 9.97 -0.75 -6.90
CA GLN A 59 11.11 -1.16 -7.73
C GLN A 59 12.42 -0.54 -7.27
N ILE A 60 12.39 0.71 -6.80
CA ILE A 60 13.62 1.45 -6.43
C ILE A 60 13.93 1.38 -4.93
N CYS A 61 12.95 1.07 -4.09
CA CYS A 61 13.13 1.02 -2.64
C CYS A 61 13.90 -0.23 -2.22
N LYS A 62 14.98 -0.04 -1.45
CA LYS A 62 15.77 -1.15 -0.89
C LYS A 62 15.07 -1.85 0.28
N GLU A 63 14.16 -1.16 0.95
CA GLU A 63 13.45 -1.64 2.14
C GLU A 63 11.97 -1.88 1.83
N THR A 64 11.68 -2.67 0.78
CA THR A 64 10.30 -2.93 0.30
C THR A 64 9.36 -3.37 1.42
N ASN A 65 9.80 -4.26 2.31
CA ASN A 65 8.95 -4.72 3.42
C ASN A 65 8.56 -3.58 4.38
N LYS A 66 9.45 -2.61 4.62
CA LYS A 66 9.17 -1.42 5.43
C LYS A 66 8.22 -0.47 4.71
N LEU A 67 8.44 -0.24 3.41
CA LEU A 67 7.54 0.55 2.57
C LEU A 67 6.11 0.01 2.63
N ILE A 68 5.92 -1.31 2.49
CA ILE A 68 4.58 -1.92 2.56
C ILE A 68 3.97 -1.73 3.95
N PHE A 69 4.75 -1.94 5.03
CA PHE A 69 4.29 -1.72 6.40
C PHE A 69 3.81 -0.28 6.65
N ASP A 70 4.59 0.69 6.17
CA ASP A 70 4.25 2.11 6.30
C ASP A 70 3.01 2.46 5.50
N THR A 71 2.91 1.94 4.28
CA THR A 71 1.73 2.14 3.41
C THR A 71 0.46 1.65 4.10
N PHE A 72 0.44 0.43 4.65
CA PHE A 72 -0.71 -0.05 5.44
C PHE A 72 -0.95 0.79 6.68
N SER A 73 0.11 1.19 7.40
CA SER A 73 -0.02 2.03 8.60
C SER A 73 -0.65 3.39 8.32
N ILE A 74 -0.45 3.95 7.13
CA ILE A 74 -1.00 5.24 6.70
C ILE A 74 -2.44 5.10 6.20
N LEU A 75 -2.71 4.05 5.43
CA LEU A 75 -4.01 3.83 4.82
C LEU A 75 -5.06 3.31 5.81
N LEU A 76 -4.64 2.57 6.83
CA LEU A 76 -5.52 2.11 7.90
C LEU A 76 -5.85 3.24 8.87
N ASP A 77 -7.12 3.36 9.23
CA ASP A 77 -7.52 4.24 10.32
C ASP A 77 -6.88 3.77 11.64
N ASN A 78 -6.15 4.67 12.31
CA ASN A 78 -5.53 4.43 13.61
C ASN A 78 -6.54 3.93 14.66
N SER A 79 -7.83 4.26 14.51
CA SER A 79 -8.89 3.76 15.41
C SER A 79 -9.14 2.25 15.30
N LEU A 80 -8.79 1.65 14.15
CA LEU A 80 -8.93 0.22 13.86
C LEU A 80 -7.72 -0.59 14.31
N ILE A 81 -6.54 0.05 14.35
CA ILE A 81 -5.28 -0.59 14.71
C ILE A 81 -5.23 -0.81 16.22
N LYS A 82 -5.13 -2.07 16.63
CA LYS A 82 -4.93 -2.44 18.04
C LYS A 82 -3.46 -2.40 18.41
N ASP A 83 -2.62 -2.97 17.55
CA ASP A 83 -1.19 -3.07 17.72
C ASP A 83 -0.51 -3.23 16.36
N LYS A 84 0.75 -2.84 16.28
CA LYS A 84 1.58 -3.07 15.09
C LYS A 84 3.02 -3.30 15.51
N LYS A 85 3.70 -4.21 14.83
CA LYS A 85 5.09 -4.59 15.11
C LYS A 85 5.84 -4.80 13.81
N TYR A 86 6.93 -4.07 13.64
CA TYR A 86 7.88 -4.26 12.55
C TYR A 86 9.18 -4.84 13.11
N GLU A 87 9.67 -5.92 12.51
CA GLU A 87 10.87 -6.62 12.93
C GLU A 87 11.93 -6.58 11.82
N SER A 88 12.77 -5.53 11.83
CA SER A 88 13.86 -5.38 10.87
C SER A 88 14.85 -6.55 10.89
N GLU A 89 15.11 -7.11 12.07
CA GLU A 89 16.04 -8.23 12.28
C GLU A 89 15.51 -9.57 11.73
N THR A 90 14.20 -9.68 11.54
CA THR A 90 13.52 -10.90 11.07
C THR A 90 13.14 -10.75 9.60
N PHE A 91 14.12 -10.47 8.72
CA PHE A 91 13.90 -10.24 7.28
C PHE A 91 12.89 -9.12 6.98
N GLY A 92 12.71 -8.16 7.89
CA GLY A 92 11.69 -7.11 7.77
C GLY A 92 10.25 -7.62 7.90
N SER A 93 10.02 -8.74 8.59
CA SER A 93 8.69 -9.27 8.83
C SER A 93 7.89 -8.34 9.74
N TRP A 94 6.58 -8.32 9.60
CA TRP A 94 5.73 -7.46 10.42
C TRP A 94 4.30 -7.96 10.55
N ILE A 95 3.60 -7.40 11.54
CA ILE A 95 2.20 -7.65 11.80
C ILE A 95 1.51 -6.33 12.13
N ILE A 96 0.31 -6.13 11.58
CA ILE A 96 -0.65 -5.11 11.99
C ILE A 96 -1.88 -5.83 12.52
N GLY A 97 -2.07 -5.75 13.83
CA GLY A 97 -3.17 -6.36 14.56
C GLY A 97 -4.40 -5.44 14.57
N LEU A 98 -5.55 -6.01 14.21
CA LEU A 98 -6.86 -5.40 14.28
C LEU A 98 -7.72 -6.19 15.28
N LYS A 99 -8.99 -5.81 15.49
CA LYS A 99 -9.85 -6.44 16.51
C LYS A 99 -10.02 -7.96 16.33
N ASN A 100 -10.42 -8.39 15.14
CA ASN A 100 -10.65 -9.80 14.78
C ASN A 100 -9.90 -10.23 13.51
N LYS A 101 -9.08 -9.33 12.96
CA LYS A 101 -8.27 -9.53 11.77
C LYS A 101 -6.82 -9.14 12.06
N ARG A 102 -5.91 -9.59 11.22
CA ARG A 102 -4.52 -9.13 11.22
C ARG A 102 -3.97 -9.19 9.81
N ILE A 103 -3.07 -8.26 9.52
CA ILE A 103 -2.26 -8.27 8.30
C ILE A 103 -0.86 -8.69 8.71
N ILE A 104 -0.30 -9.70 8.04
CA ILE A 104 1.04 -10.21 8.31
C ILE A 104 1.84 -10.15 7.04
N LEU A 105 3.10 -9.74 7.15
CA LEU A 105 4.10 -10.00 6.12
C LEU A 105 5.19 -10.89 6.72
N ASP A 106 5.31 -12.10 6.17
CA ASP A 106 6.48 -12.95 6.36
C ASP A 106 7.58 -12.45 5.42
N GLY A 107 8.60 -11.80 5.97
CA GLY A 107 9.67 -11.19 5.20
C GLY A 107 10.59 -12.21 4.54
N LYS A 108 10.68 -13.41 5.11
CA LYS A 108 11.54 -14.49 4.60
C LYS A 108 10.92 -15.12 3.37
N GLU A 109 9.66 -15.52 3.48
CA GLU A 109 8.90 -16.12 2.38
C GLU A 109 8.33 -15.07 1.42
N SER A 110 8.35 -13.79 1.83
CA SER A 110 7.83 -12.66 1.06
C SER A 110 6.32 -12.80 0.81
N ILE A 111 5.59 -13.26 1.82
CA ILE A 111 4.15 -13.51 1.78
C ILE A 111 3.44 -12.46 2.63
N LEU A 112 2.51 -11.73 2.02
CA LEU A 112 1.58 -10.82 2.66
C LEU A 112 0.22 -11.51 2.82
N SER A 113 -0.24 -11.71 4.04
CA SER A 113 -1.51 -12.37 4.34
C SER A 113 -2.47 -11.49 5.14
N LEU A 114 -3.76 -11.63 4.83
CA LEU A 114 -4.86 -11.15 5.66
C LEU A 114 -5.48 -12.36 6.36
N GLU A 115 -5.54 -12.31 7.68
CA GLU A 115 -6.07 -13.40 8.48
C GLU A 115 -7.19 -12.92 9.40
N LYS A 116 -8.10 -13.84 9.75
CA LYS A 116 -9.21 -13.60 10.67
C LYS A 116 -9.23 -14.65 11.76
N LYS A 117 -9.60 -14.25 12.99
CA LYS A 117 -9.83 -15.22 14.08
C LYS A 117 -10.98 -16.17 13.74
N LYS A 118 -10.79 -17.48 13.98
CA LYS A 118 -11.86 -18.50 13.80
C LYS A 118 -13.10 -18.23 14.64
N GLY A 119 -12.93 -17.59 15.80
CA GLY A 119 -14.01 -17.23 16.71
C GLY A 119 -13.53 -16.22 17.76
N LEU A 120 -14.47 -15.60 18.47
CA LEU A 120 -14.18 -14.53 19.43
C LEU A 120 -13.21 -14.94 20.55
N LEU A 121 -13.24 -16.22 20.95
CA LEU A 121 -12.42 -16.79 22.02
C LEU A 121 -11.28 -17.68 21.51
N SER A 122 -11.14 -17.83 20.19
CA SER A 122 -10.10 -18.69 19.61
C SER A 122 -8.78 -17.95 19.47
N ASN A 123 -7.68 -18.68 19.67
CA ASN A 123 -6.33 -18.25 19.32
C ASN A 123 -5.94 -18.65 17.89
N ASP A 124 -6.79 -19.42 17.21
CA ASP A 124 -6.57 -19.83 15.84
C ASP A 124 -6.95 -18.72 14.87
N TRP A 125 -6.09 -18.55 13.88
CA TRP A 125 -6.30 -17.66 12.75
C TRP A 125 -6.54 -18.50 11.49
N VAL A 126 -7.33 -17.94 10.58
CA VAL A 126 -7.58 -18.49 9.25
C VAL A 126 -7.16 -17.45 8.24
N GLU A 127 -6.32 -17.86 7.31
CA GLU A 127 -5.96 -17.06 6.15
C GLU A 127 -7.20 -16.82 5.30
N LEU A 128 -7.51 -15.54 5.08
CA LEU A 128 -8.54 -15.10 4.14
C LEU A 128 -7.93 -14.89 2.75
N LYS A 129 -6.71 -14.34 2.73
CA LYS A 129 -6.00 -13.99 1.51
C LYS A 129 -4.50 -14.02 1.73
N SER A 130 -3.78 -14.38 0.69
CA SER A 130 -2.31 -14.42 0.65
C SER A 130 -1.83 -13.87 -0.70
N ILE A 131 -0.77 -13.07 -0.67
CA ILE A 131 -0.14 -12.46 -1.84
C ILE A 131 1.36 -12.64 -1.70
N ASN A 132 1.99 -13.27 -2.67
CA ASN A 132 3.44 -13.34 -2.75
C ASN A 132 3.96 -12.03 -3.36
N ILE A 133 4.64 -11.21 -2.57
CA ILE A 133 5.08 -9.88 -3.02
C ILE A 133 6.14 -9.97 -4.12
N ARG A 134 6.83 -11.13 -4.26
CA ARG A 134 7.82 -11.36 -5.34
C ARG A 134 7.18 -11.52 -6.71
N ASP A 135 5.89 -11.87 -6.76
CA ASP A 135 5.16 -12.01 -8.01
C ASP A 135 4.72 -10.63 -8.57
N GLY A 136 5.05 -9.55 -7.84
CA GLY A 136 4.77 -8.17 -8.22
C GLY A 136 3.58 -7.62 -7.47
N LEU A 137 3.79 -7.16 -6.22
CA LEU A 137 2.75 -6.49 -5.44
C LEU A 137 2.32 -5.18 -6.11
N LYS A 138 1.02 -5.00 -6.32
CA LYS A 138 0.42 -3.75 -6.82
C LYS A 138 -0.22 -2.94 -5.70
N TYR A 139 -0.41 -1.65 -5.94
CA TYR A 139 -1.13 -0.80 -4.98
C TYR A 139 -2.60 -1.26 -4.82
N GLU A 140 -3.24 -1.73 -5.90
CA GLU A 140 -4.58 -2.32 -5.87
C GLU A 140 -4.67 -3.54 -4.93
N ASP A 141 -3.59 -4.30 -4.77
CA ASP A 141 -3.55 -5.42 -3.82
C ASP A 141 -3.67 -4.94 -2.37
N ILE A 142 -3.02 -3.81 -2.06
CA ILE A 142 -3.11 -3.15 -0.76
C ILE A 142 -4.53 -2.64 -0.55
N GLU A 143 -5.10 -1.92 -1.51
CA GLU A 143 -6.48 -1.41 -1.41
C GLU A 143 -7.48 -2.55 -1.20
N MET A 144 -7.31 -3.65 -1.92
CA MET A 144 -8.15 -4.83 -1.78
C MET A 144 -8.06 -5.45 -0.38
N ILE A 145 -6.87 -5.55 0.22
CA ILE A 145 -6.72 -6.03 1.60
C ILE A 145 -7.42 -5.06 2.57
N ILE A 146 -7.31 -3.76 2.34
CA ILE A 146 -7.89 -2.73 3.22
C ILE A 146 -9.41 -2.72 3.15
N ASN A 147 -9.99 -2.88 1.95
CA ASN A 147 -11.43 -2.97 1.76
C ASN A 147 -12.06 -4.21 2.41
N GLU A 148 -11.24 -5.22 2.72
CA GLU A 148 -11.65 -6.45 3.39
C GLU A 148 -11.52 -6.38 4.92
N ILE A 149 -11.26 -5.21 5.53
CA ILE A 149 -11.12 -5.02 6.98
C ILE A 149 -12.44 -4.58 7.62
#